data_AF-K2F543-F1
#
_entry.id   AF-K2F543-F1
#
_cell.length_a   1.000
_cell.length_b   1.000
_cell.length_c   1.000
_cell.angle_alpha   90.00
_cell.angle_beta   90.00
_cell.angle_gamma   90.00
#
_symmetry.space_group_name_H-M   'P 1'
#
loop_
_entity.id
_entity.type
_entity.pdbx_description
1 polymer ?
#
loop_
_entity_poly.entity_id
_entity_poly.type
_entity_poly.pdbx_seq_one_letter_code
_entity_poly.pdbx_strand_id
1 'polypeptide(L)'
;MTNDAWGRVRETLATRIGKNNYTSWIEPLRLVGLTDGVVRFDVPTTFFGDWVSRNFSDHILALLNAEGHRAGRVEFTVPVRAPVEVPKP
;
A
#
# COMPACT_ATOMS: atom_id res chain seq x y z
N MET A 1 8.18 9.45 -1.78
CA MET A 1 7.53 9.55 -0.46
C MET A 1 8.34 8.77 0.55
N THR A 2 8.42 9.21 1.81
CA THR A 2 9.17 8.51 2.88
C THR A 2 8.30 7.47 3.58
N ASN A 3 8.93 6.48 4.21
CA ASN A 3 8.21 5.46 5.01
C ASN A 3 7.47 6.07 6.21
N ASP A 4 7.97 7.18 6.77
CA ASP A 4 7.35 7.84 7.92
C ASP A 4 5.96 8.42 7.60
N ALA A 5 5.79 8.97 6.40
CA ALA A 5 4.49 9.47 5.96
C ALA A 5 3.46 8.36 5.81
N TRP A 6 3.87 7.21 5.26
CA TRP A 6 3.01 6.04 5.18
C TRP A 6 2.65 5.49 6.56
N GLY A 7 3.58 5.55 7.52
CA GLY A 7 3.31 5.23 8.93
C GLY A 7 2.13 6.02 9.51
N ARG A 8 2.14 7.36 9.35
CA ARG A 8 1.04 8.22 9.84
C ARG A 8 -0.28 7.97 9.13
N VAL A 9 -0.25 7.73 7.81
CA VAL A 9 -1.45 7.35 7.06
C VAL A 9 -2.02 6.03 7.57
N ARG A 10 -1.17 5.04 7.87
CA ARG A 10 -1.59 3.75 8.45
C ARG A 10 -2.27 3.90 9.80
N GLU A 11 -1.71 4.71 10.69
CA GLU A 11 -2.30 4.99 12.00
C GLU A 11 -3.70 5.61 11.86
N THR A 12 -3.84 6.58 10.95
CA THR A 12 -5.13 7.23 10.68
C THR A 12 -6.12 6.29 9.99
N LEU A 13 -5.65 5.39 9.12
CA LEU A 13 -6.50 4.34 8.55
C LEU A 13 -7.01 3.40 9.65
N ALA A 14 -6.15 2.98 10.58
CA ALA A 14 -6.53 2.07 11.66
C ALA A 14 -7.69 2.60 12.53
N THR A 15 -7.69 3.91 12.81
CA THR A 15 -8.79 4.56 13.55
C THR A 15 -10.05 4.68 12.70
N ARG A 16 -9.92 4.92 11.39
CA ARG A 16 -11.05 5.16 10.48
C ARG A 16 -11.79 3.91 10.03
N ILE A 17 -11.07 2.85 9.67
CA ILE A 17 -11.66 1.61 9.10
C ILE A 17 -11.82 0.49 10.15
N GLY A 18 -11.29 0.72 11.35
CA GLY A 18 -11.29 -0.24 12.45
C GLY A 18 -10.16 -1.27 12.36
N LYS A 19 -9.76 -1.79 13.53
CA LYS A 19 -8.60 -2.67 13.70
C LYS A 19 -8.63 -3.92 12.81
N ASN A 20 -9.79 -4.58 12.70
CA ASN A 20 -9.91 -5.83 11.92
C ASN A 20 -9.64 -5.59 10.44
N ASN A 21 -10.18 -4.53 9.85
CA ASN A 21 -9.93 -4.18 8.46
C ASN A 21 -8.48 -3.74 8.25
N TYR A 22 -7.94 -2.95 9.17
CA TYR A 22 -6.55 -2.51 9.11
C TYR A 22 -5.58 -3.69 9.08
N THR A 23 -5.66 -4.58 10.08
CA THR A 23 -4.76 -5.75 10.18
C THR A 23 -4.91 -6.69 9.00
N SER A 24 -6.14 -6.87 8.50
CA SER A 24 -6.38 -7.79 7.38
C SER A 24 -5.91 -7.24 6.03
N TRP A 25 -6.03 -5.92 5.81
CA TRP A 25 -5.99 -5.36 4.44
C TRP A 25 -5.03 -4.19 4.24
N ILE A 26 -4.68 -3.44 5.29
CA ILE A 26 -3.78 -2.28 5.19
C ILE A 26 -2.38 -2.62 5.68
N GLU A 27 -2.28 -3.31 6.81
CA GLU A 27 -1.01 -3.71 7.40
C GLU A 27 -0.10 -4.54 6.47
N PRO A 28 -0.63 -5.45 5.63
CA PRO A 28 0.20 -6.20 4.68
C PRO A 28 0.72 -5.37 3.49
N LEU A 29 0.22 -4.15 3.29
CA LEU A 29 0.66 -3.28 2.19
C LEU A 29 2.06 -2.76 2.45
N ARG A 30 2.97 -3.03 1.51
CA ARG A 30 4.32 -2.49 1.54
C ARG A 30 4.46 -1.35 0.54
N LEU A 31 4.75 -0.15 1.03
CA LEU A 31 4.96 1.00 0.16
C LEU A 31 6.19 0.77 -0.72
N VAL A 32 6.01 0.84 -2.04
CA VAL A 32 7.09 0.83 -3.02
C VAL A 32 7.54 2.27 -3.30
N GLY A 33 6.60 3.18 -3.47
CA GLY A 33 6.92 4.59 -3.73
C GLY A 33 5.72 5.41 -4.19
N LEU A 34 5.98 6.69 -4.45
CA LEU A 34 5.05 7.64 -5.05
C LEU A 34 5.81 8.41 -6.12
N THR A 35 5.41 8.23 -7.38
CA THR A 35 6.02 8.84 -8.57
C THR A 35 4.90 9.28 -9.51
N ASP A 36 4.99 10.49 -10.06
CA ASP A 36 4.01 11.05 -11.02
C ASP A 36 2.54 10.95 -10.56
N GLY A 37 2.30 11.11 -9.25
CA GLY A 37 0.96 11.02 -8.67
C GLY A 37 0.44 9.60 -8.47
N VAL A 38 1.24 8.57 -8.76
CA VAL A 38 0.89 7.16 -8.59
C VAL A 38 1.60 6.61 -7.36
N VAL A 39 0.83 6.24 -6.34
CA VAL A 39 1.36 5.50 -5.18
C VAL A 39 1.31 4.01 -5.48
N ARG A 40 2.42 3.30 -5.29
CA ARG A 40 2.54 1.87 -5.55
C ARG A 40 2.74 1.10 -4.25
N PHE A 41 2.00 0.01 -4.09
CA PHE A 41 2.14 -0.92 -2.98
C PHE A 41 2.37 -2.34 -3.48
N ASP A 42 3.25 -3.05 -2.79
CA ASP A 42 3.34 -4.50 -2.91
C ASP A 42 2.25 -5.17 -2.07
N VAL A 43 1.60 -6.18 -2.66
CA VAL A 43 0.51 -6.95 -2.06
C VAL A 43 0.81 -8.45 -2.09
N PRO A 44 0.22 -9.25 -1.17
CA PRO A 44 0.43 -10.69 -1.13
C PRO A 44 -0.06 -11.42 -2.39
N THR A 45 -1.20 -11.00 -2.94
CA THR A 45 -1.85 -11.61 -4.11
C THR A 45 -2.62 -10.56 -4.91
N THR A 46 -2.92 -10.86 -6.18
CA THR A 46 -3.75 -9.98 -7.02
C THR A 46 -5.13 -9.75 -6.42
N PHE A 47 -5.76 -10.82 -5.88
CA PHE A 47 -7.05 -10.70 -5.18
C PHE A 47 -6.99 -9.72 -4.01
N PHE A 48 -5.90 -9.74 -3.25
CA PHE A 48 -5.69 -8.80 -2.15
C PHE A 48 -5.64 -7.37 -2.67
N GLY A 49 -4.83 -7.12 -3.71
CA GLY A 49 -4.73 -5.80 -4.34
C GLY A 49 -6.07 -5.32 -4.89
N ASP A 50 -6.82 -6.18 -5.58
CA ASP A 50 -8.15 -5.85 -6.12
C ASP A 50 -9.14 -5.49 -5.02
N TRP A 51 -9.15 -6.27 -3.93
CA TRP A 51 -10.05 -6.02 -2.81
C TRP A 51 -9.69 -4.71 -2.12
N VAL A 52 -8.41 -4.44 -1.84
CA VAL A 52 -7.98 -3.16 -1.26
C VAL A 52 -8.30 -2.01 -2.19
N SER A 53 -8.08 -2.19 -3.49
CA SER A 53 -8.35 -1.15 -4.49
C SER A 53 -9.81 -0.72 -4.50
N ARG A 54 -10.73 -1.68 -4.41
CA ARG A 54 -12.19 -1.42 -4.43
C ARG A 54 -12.70 -0.80 -3.14
N ASN A 55 -12.12 -1.17 -1.99
CA ASN A 55 -12.66 -0.78 -0.69
C ASN A 55 -11.95 0.40 -0.04
N PHE A 56 -10.65 0.59 -0.30
CA PHE A 56 -9.81 1.50 0.48
C PHE A 56 -8.96 2.49 -0.33
N SER A 57 -8.94 2.44 -1.66
CA SER A 57 -8.17 3.39 -2.49
C SER A 57 -8.51 4.85 -2.16
N ASP A 58 -9.79 5.20 -2.07
CA ASP A 58 -10.20 6.58 -1.81
C ASP A 58 -9.76 7.05 -0.41
N HIS A 59 -9.81 6.17 0.59
CA HIS A 59 -9.31 6.47 1.93
C HIS A 59 -7.80 6.70 1.94
N ILE A 60 -7.05 5.86 1.23
CA ILE A 60 -5.59 5.97 1.10
C ILE A 60 -5.23 7.28 0.40
N LEU A 61 -5.85 7.56 -0.75
CA LEU A 61 -5.59 8.78 -1.53
C LEU A 61 -5.94 10.04 -0.73
N ALA A 62 -7.11 10.08 -0.10
CA ALA A 62 -7.53 11.25 0.67
C ALA A 62 -6.54 11.57 1.80
N LEU A 63 -6.06 10.55 2.53
CA LEU A 63 -5.13 10.73 3.64
C LEU A 63 -3.72 11.10 3.16
N LEU A 64 -3.24 10.50 2.06
CA LEU A 64 -1.96 10.89 1.45
C LEU A 64 -1.97 12.36 1.02
N ASN A 65 -3.06 12.82 0.39
CA ASN A 65 -3.18 14.22 0.00
C ASN A 65 -3.33 15.16 1.21
N ALA A 66 -4.01 14.74 2.27
CA ALA A 66 -4.09 15.49 3.52
C ALA A 66 -2.71 15.67 4.19
N GLU A 67 -1.81 14.70 4.04
CA GLU A 67 -0.40 14.77 4.45
C GLU A 67 0.49 15.57 3.47
N GLY A 68 -0.09 16.16 2.42
CA GLY A 68 0.64 16.97 1.43
C GLY A 68 1.29 16.17 0.30
N HIS A 69 1.04 14.86 0.20
CA HIS A 69 1.51 14.03 -0.90
C HIS A 69 0.50 14.03 -2.05
N ARG A 70 0.87 14.63 -3.20
CA ARG A 70 0.04 14.61 -4.41
C ARG A 70 -0.08 13.17 -4.92
N ALA A 71 -1.16 12.50 -4.57
CA ALA A 71 -1.48 11.14 -4.99
C ALA A 71 -2.85 11.14 -5.69
N GLY A 72 -2.89 10.73 -6.96
CA GLY A 72 -4.12 10.64 -7.75
C GLY A 72 -4.57 9.21 -8.02
N ARG A 73 -3.67 8.23 -7.89
CA ARG A 73 -3.95 6.82 -8.19
C ARG A 73 -3.15 5.89 -7.29
N VAL A 74 -3.75 4.76 -6.95
CA VAL A 74 -3.09 3.65 -6.25
C VAL A 74 -2.86 2.51 -7.24
N GLU A 75 -1.68 1.90 -7.18
CA GLU A 75 -1.36 0.66 -7.90
C GLU A 75 -0.91 -0.41 -6.93
N PHE A 76 -1.32 -1.65 -7.20
CA PHE A 76 -0.95 -2.82 -6.42
C PHE A 76 -0.17 -3.80 -7.29
N THR A 77 0.99 -4.23 -6.81
CA THR A 77 1.87 -5.17 -7.49
C THR A 77 2.08 -6.41 -6.62
N VAL A 78 2.02 -7.60 -7.20
CA VAL A 78 2.52 -8.79 -6.52
C VAL A 78 4.01 -8.85 -6.77
N PRO A 79 4.86 -8.78 -5.74
CA PRO A 79 6.30 -8.86 -5.94
C PRO A 79 6.64 -10.23 -6.49
N VAL A 80 7.24 -10.26 -7.69
CA VAL A 80 7.83 -11.48 -8.22
C VAL A 80 8.98 -11.83 -7.30
N ARG A 81 8.88 -12.95 -6.57
CA ARG A 81 10.06 -13.52 -5.91
C ARG A 81 11.06 -13.77 -7.03
N ALA A 82 12.16 -13.03 -7.06
CA ALA A 82 13.31 -13.44 -7.85
C ALA A 82 13.62 -14.90 -7.45
N PRO A 83 13.79 -15.84 -8.38
CA PRO A 83 14.26 -17.16 -8.03
C PRO A 83 15.53 -16.97 -7.21
N VAL A 84 15.57 -17.58 -6.03
CA VAL A 84 16.77 -17.61 -5.20
C VAL A 84 17.83 -18.27 -6.09
N GLU A 85 18.83 -17.50 -6.53
CA GLU A 85 19.91 -18.05 -7.32
C GLU A 85 20.63 -19.08 -6.44
N VAL A 86 20.38 -20.36 -6.70
CA VAL A 86 21.06 -21.46 -6.04
C VAL A 86 22.51 -21.37 -6.54
N PRO A 87 23.51 -21.10 -5.67
CA PRO A 87 24.88 -21.02 -6.14
C PRO A 87 25.26 -22.41 -6.67
N LYS A 88 25.61 -22.44 -7.96
CA LYS A 88 26.08 -23.67 -8.63
C LYS A 88 27.45 -24.05 -8.03
N PRO A 89 27.67 -25.31 -7.63
CA PRO A 89 29.00 -25.78 -7.25
C PRO A 89 29.98 -25.77 -8.44
#